data_AF-A0A3N7FGV3-F1
#
_entry.id   AF-A0A3N7FGV3-F1
#
_cell.length_a   1.000
_cell.length_b   1.000
_cell.length_c   1.000
_cell.angle_alpha   90.00
_cell.angle_beta   90.00
_cell.angle_gamma   90.00
#
_symmetry.space_group_name_H-M   'P 1'
#
loop_
_entity.id
_entity.type
_entity.pdbx_description
1 polymer ?
#
loop_
_entity_poly.entity_id
_entity_poly.type
_entity_poly.pdbx_seq_one_letter_code
_entity_poly.pdbx_strand_id
1 'polypeptide(L)'
;MRFLDTAFFGGLCEPSKDLNLVCTMHANCCFGLDSKLHDLGIMLQDWKTFLSLPPTLKRSLSVSWRVPQNCSLNSVHQHDSPEKSVQQTVGH
;
A
#
# COMPACT_ATOMS: atom_id res chain seq x y z
N MET A 1 9.29 17.42 18.38
CA MET A 1 8.94 16.36 17.41
C MET A 1 7.72 16.84 16.63
N ARG A 2 7.67 16.69 15.30
CA ARG A 2 6.50 17.07 14.47
C ARG A 2 6.02 15.83 13.73
N PHE A 3 4.72 15.58 13.77
CA PHE A 3 4.06 14.49 13.05
C PHE A 3 3.28 15.06 11.86
N LEU A 4 3.16 14.28 10.80
CA LEU A 4 2.30 14.59 9.67
C LEU A 4 0.86 14.26 10.04
N ASP A 5 -0.09 15.09 9.60
CA ASP A 5 -1.51 14.87 9.85
C ASP A 5 -2.03 13.75 8.94
N THR A 6 -2.60 12.72 9.55
CA THR A 6 -3.13 11.53 8.87
C THR A 6 -4.33 11.81 7.97
N ALA A 7 -4.95 12.99 8.09
CA ALA A 7 -5.95 13.46 7.12
C ALA A 7 -5.33 13.69 5.74
N PHE A 8 -4.10 14.23 5.69
CA PHE A 8 -3.41 14.57 4.45
C PHE A 8 -2.38 13.52 4.02
N PHE A 9 -1.85 12.75 4.97
CA PHE A 9 -0.81 11.75 4.75
C PHE A 9 -1.30 10.36 5.21
N GLY A 10 -1.53 9.47 4.26
CA GLY A 10 -1.91 8.08 4.53
C GLY A 10 -0.88 7.08 4.03
N GLY A 11 -1.10 5.80 4.32
CA GLY A 11 -0.29 4.71 3.80
C GLY A 11 -1.10 3.47 3.50
N LEU A 12 -0.51 2.50 2.79
CA LEU A 12 -1.23 1.26 2.45
C LEU A 12 -1.72 0.50 3.70
N CYS A 13 -0.99 0.53 4.82
CA CYS A 13 -1.41 -0.14 6.05
C CYS A 13 -2.31 0.72 6.94
N GLU A 14 -2.42 2.02 6.64
CA GLU A 14 -3.36 2.93 7.29
C GLU A 14 -3.89 3.92 6.23
N PRO A 15 -4.80 3.46 5.35
CA PRO A 15 -5.27 4.29 4.24
C PRO A 15 -6.05 5.49 4.76
N SER A 16 -5.83 6.67 4.15
CA SER A 16 -6.64 7.85 4.49
C SER A 16 -8.11 7.58 4.15
N LYS A 17 -9.01 7.97 5.03
CA LYS A 17 -10.45 7.73 4.86
C LYS A 17 -11.12 8.73 3.90
N ASP A 18 -10.42 9.82 3.57
CA ASP A 18 -11.00 10.89 2.75
C ASP A 18 -10.11 11.23 1.55
N LEU A 19 -10.59 10.82 0.36
CA LEU A 19 -9.96 11.12 -0.92
C LEU A 19 -10.02 12.62 -1.28
N ASN A 20 -10.87 13.41 -0.63
CA ASN A 20 -10.92 14.87 -0.82
C ASN A 20 -9.77 15.60 -0.11
N LEU A 21 -9.21 15.01 0.95
CA LEU A 21 -8.19 15.65 1.79
C LEU A 21 -6.79 15.10 1.57
N VAL A 22 -6.69 13.80 1.34
CA VAL A 22 -5.39 13.12 1.21
C VAL A 22 -4.55 13.71 0.07
N CYS A 23 -3.34 14.11 0.43
CA CYS A 23 -2.34 14.69 -0.47
C CYS A 23 -1.24 13.69 -0.82
N THR A 24 -0.94 12.75 0.08
CA THR A 24 0.14 11.78 -0.12
C THR A 24 -0.26 10.43 0.46
N MET A 25 0.00 9.38 -0.32
CA MET A 25 -0.16 7.99 0.08
C MET A 25 1.17 7.25 -0.12
N HIS A 26 1.63 6.48 0.87
CA HIS A 26 2.90 5.76 0.81
C HIS A 26 2.78 4.24 1.03
N ALA A 27 3.74 3.49 0.47
CA ALA A 27 3.79 2.02 0.54
C ALA A 27 4.91 1.49 1.47
N ASN A 28 5.39 2.33 2.40
CA ASN A 28 6.57 2.02 3.23
C ASN A 28 6.39 0.78 4.11
N CYS A 29 5.19 0.56 4.64
CA CYS A 29 4.86 -0.58 5.50
C CYS A 29 4.68 -1.91 4.74
N CYS A 30 4.81 -1.91 3.42
CA CYS A 30 4.63 -3.08 2.57
C CYS A 30 5.97 -3.74 2.23
N PHE A 31 6.00 -5.07 2.12
CA PHE A 31 7.19 -5.85 1.77
C PHE A 31 7.06 -6.49 0.39
N GLY A 32 8.19 -6.66 -0.31
CA GLY A 32 8.23 -7.15 -1.69
C GLY A 32 7.93 -6.06 -2.72
N LEU A 33 8.71 -6.01 -3.80
CA LEU A 33 8.54 -5.03 -4.87
C LEU A 33 7.21 -5.28 -5.62
N ASP A 34 6.90 -6.54 -5.92
CA ASP A 34 5.70 -6.90 -6.67
C ASP A 34 4.42 -6.51 -5.92
N SER A 35 4.36 -6.76 -4.61
CA SER A 35 3.25 -6.34 -3.76
C SER A 35 3.10 -4.81 -3.73
N LYS A 36 4.21 -4.08 -3.58
CA LYS A 36 4.21 -2.61 -3.63
C LYS A 36 3.68 -2.12 -4.98
N LEU A 37 4.18 -2.63 -6.09
CA LEU A 37 3.77 -2.21 -7.43
C LEU A 37 2.30 -2.53 -7.71
N HIS A 38 1.82 -3.70 -7.28
CA HIS A 38 0.43 -4.11 -7.42
C HIS A 38 -0.52 -3.14 -6.71
N ASP A 39 -0.31 -2.90 -5.41
CA ASP A 39 -1.17 -2.01 -4.64
C ASP A 39 -1.02 -0.54 -5.05
N LEU A 40 0.19 -0.08 -5.42
CA LEU A 40 0.36 1.26 -6.00
C LEU A 40 -0.43 1.43 -7.31
N GLY A 41 -0.52 0.38 -8.13
CA GLY A 41 -1.33 0.38 -9.34
C GLY A 41 -2.83 0.56 -9.05
N ILE A 42 -3.36 -0.19 -8.08
CA ILE A 42 -4.76 -0.06 -7.63
C ILE A 42 -5.02 1.33 -7.06
N MET A 43 -4.15 1.80 -6.16
CA MET A 43 -4.24 3.13 -5.55
C MET A 43 -4.26 4.23 -6.61
N LEU A 44 -3.37 4.15 -7.62
CA LEU A 44 -3.34 5.13 -8.70
C LEU A 44 -4.64 5.09 -9.54
N GLN A 45 -5.20 3.92 -9.77
CA GLN A 45 -6.47 3.78 -10.48
C GLN A 45 -7.63 4.39 -9.68
N ASP A 46 -7.70 4.15 -8.37
CA ASP A 46 -8.70 4.75 -7.49
C ASP A 46 -8.60 6.26 -7.49
N TRP A 47 -7.37 6.78 -7.39
CA TRP A 47 -7.11 8.21 -7.40
C TRP A 47 -7.54 8.84 -8.72
N LYS A 48 -7.19 8.24 -9.86
CA LYS A 48 -7.62 8.72 -11.19
C LYS A 48 -9.14 8.71 -11.33
N THR A 49 -9.79 7.63 -10.89
CA THR A 49 -11.25 7.50 -10.90
C THR A 49 -11.89 8.58 -10.05
N PHE A 50 -11.39 8.80 -8.84
CA PHE A 50 -11.90 9.86 -7.97
C PHE A 50 -11.71 11.25 -8.61
N LEU A 51 -10.54 11.54 -9.18
CA LEU A 51 -10.26 12.84 -9.79
C LEU A 51 -11.14 13.12 -11.02
N SER A 52 -11.55 12.10 -11.77
CA SER A 52 -12.46 12.26 -12.91
C SER A 52 -13.92 12.52 -12.51
N LEU A 53 -14.28 12.34 -11.24
CA LEU A 53 -15.64 12.63 -10.76
C LEU A 53 -15.93 14.15 -10.74
N PRO A 54 -17.18 14.54 -11.09
CA PRO A 54 -17.68 15.89 -10.84
C PRO A 54 -17.60 16.29 -9.36
N PRO A 55 -17.40 17.59 -9.04
CA PRO A 55 -17.30 18.06 -7.65
C PRO A 55 -18.50 17.71 -6.76
N THR A 56 -19.70 17.64 -7.33
CA THR A 56 -20.92 17.26 -6.61
C THR A 56 -20.88 15.81 -6.15
N LEU A 57 -20.36 14.91 -7.00
CA LEU A 57 -20.22 13.49 -6.69
C LEU A 57 -19.06 13.21 -5.73
N LYS A 58 -17.96 13.97 -5.81
CA LYS A 58 -16.84 13.86 -4.85
C LYS A 58 -17.26 14.14 -3.40
N ARG A 59 -18.24 15.02 -3.22
CA ARG A 59 -18.78 15.37 -1.90
C ARG A 59 -19.86 14.41 -1.40
N SER A 60 -20.65 13.83 -2.32
CA SER A 60 -21.78 12.97 -1.96
C SER A 60 -21.42 11.50 -1.87
N LEU A 61 -20.43 11.03 -2.64
CA LEU A 61 -19.99 9.64 -2.64
C LEU A 61 -18.92 9.43 -1.57
N SER A 62 -19.14 8.45 -0.70
CA SER A 62 -18.10 7.88 0.15
C SER A 62 -17.20 6.96 -0.70
N VAL A 63 -16.39 7.55 -1.58
CA VAL A 63 -15.36 6.81 -2.29
C VAL A 63 -14.29 6.42 -1.28
N SER A 64 -13.88 5.16 -1.29
CA SER A 64 -12.82 4.64 -0.43
C SER A 64 -11.76 3.94 -1.27
N TRP A 65 -10.57 3.81 -0.71
CA TRP A 65 -9.48 3.06 -1.32
C TRP A 65 -9.81 1.57 -1.36
N ARG A 66 -9.48 0.90 -2.46
CA ARG A 66 -9.50 -0.58 -2.53
C ARG A 66 -8.25 -1.21 -1.93
N VAL A 67 -7.20 -0.43 -1.72
CA VAL A 67 -5.96 -0.88 -1.09
C VAL A 67 -6.05 -0.86 0.44
N PRO A 68 -5.26 -1.69 1.13
CA PRO A 68 -4.32 -2.68 0.61
C PRO A 68 -5.01 -3.98 0.18
N GLN A 69 -4.46 -4.67 -0.83
CA GLN A 69 -4.83 -6.05 -1.18
C GLN A 69 -3.71 -7.03 -0.84
N ASN A 70 -2.49 -6.76 -1.32
CA ASN A 70 -1.34 -7.66 -1.14
C ASN A 70 -0.38 -7.18 -0.04
N CYS A 71 -0.41 -5.90 0.29
CA CYS A 71 0.34 -5.31 1.38
C CYS A 71 -0.33 -5.65 2.72
N SER A 72 0.01 -6.81 3.29
CA SER A 72 -0.37 -7.19 4.65
C SER A 72 0.82 -7.11 5.61
N LEU A 73 0.59 -6.55 6.80
CA LEU A 73 1.56 -6.60 7.92
C LEU A 73 1.91 -8.04 8.31
N ASN A 74 1.03 -9.00 8.02
CA ASN A 74 1.23 -10.42 8.29
C ASN A 74 2.30 -11.07 7.38
N SER A 75 2.62 -10.47 6.23
CA SER A 75 3.66 -10.96 5.32
C SER A 75 5.08 -10.81 5.90
N VAL A 76 5.25 -10.01 6.96
CA VAL A 76 6.52 -9.77 7.66
C VAL A 76 7.18 -11.08 8.13
N HIS A 77 6.40 -12.10 8.48
CA HIS A 77 6.93 -13.36 9.01
C HIS A 77 7.53 -14.32 7.96
N GLN A 78 7.36 -14.08 6.65
CA GLN A 78 7.84 -15.02 5.63
C GLN A 78 9.26 -14.72 5.12
N HIS A 79 9.81 -13.55 5.41
CA HIS A 79 11.16 -13.17 4.97
C HIS A 79 12.28 -13.50 5.97
N ASP A 80 11.95 -14.13 7.11
CA ASP A 80 12.91 -14.55 8.15
C ASP A 80 13.07 -16.08 8.21
N SER A 81 12.96 -16.77 7.06
CA SER A 81 13.29 -18.21 7.00
C SER A 81 14.79 -18.36 6.72
N PRO A 82 15.54 -19.13 7.53
CA PRO A 82 16.99 -19.21 7.45
C PRO A 82 17.43 -19.82 6.11
N GLU A 83 18.52 -19.28 5.56
CA GLU A 83 19.15 -19.75 4.32
C GLU A 83 19.20 -21.27 4.26
N LYS A 84 18.63 -21.82 3.20
CA LYS A 84 18.61 -23.25 2.91
C LYS A 84 20.05 -23.71 2.68
N SER A 85 20.60 -24.45 3.64
CA SER A 85 21.91 -25.11 3.58
C SER A 85 22.04 -25.89 2.26
N VAL A 86 22.93 -25.44 1.37
CA VAL A 86 23.33 -26.20 0.18
C VAL A 86 24.17 -27.38 0.65
N GLN A 87 23.59 -28.58 0.65
CA GLN A 87 24.39 -29.81 0.63
C GLN A 87 24.84 -30.06 -0.81
N GLN A 88 26.15 -30.03 -1.04
CA GLN A 88 26.74 -30.73 -2.18
C GLN A 88 27.98 -31.49 -1.74
N THR A 89 27.77 -32.78 -1.50
CA THR A 89 28.81 -33.81 -1.40
C THR A 89 29.19 -34.28 -2.80
N VAL A 90 30.44 -34.08 -3.23
CA VAL A 90 31.28 -34.93 -4.13
C VAL A 90 32.72 -34.39 -3.92
N GLY A 91 33.80 -35.09 -3.61
CA GLY A 91 34.21 -36.48 -3.83
C GLY A 91 35.51 -36.51 -4.66
N HIS A 92 36.68 -36.35 -4.01
CA HIS A 92 37.94 -37.08 -4.24
C HIS A 92 38.96 -36.73 -3.16
#